data_AF-A0A5B8VKL2-F1
#
_entry.id   AF-A0A5B8VKL2-F1
#
_cell.length_a   1.000
_cell.length_b   1.000
_cell.length_c   1.000
_cell.angle_alpha   90.00
_cell.angle_beta   90.00
_cell.angle_gamma   90.00
#
_symmetry.space_group_name_H-M   'P 1'
#
loop_
_entity.id
_entity.type
_entity.pdbx_description
1 polymer ?
#
loop_
_entity_poly.entity_id
_entity_poly.type
_entity_poly.pdbx_seq_one_letter_code
_entity_poly.pdbx_strand_id
1 'polypeptide(L)'
;MKSGGSGAKTGASWSDALDNIQVAIDGASTGDQVWVAQGAFNGLAANGFGFILKDGVSLYGGFAGTESAIDQRDLSVHTSTLRGGYSSEKDTR
;
A
#
# COMPACT_ATOMS: atom_id res chain seq x y z
N MET A 1 -1.01 -8.60 10.46
CA MET A 1 0.18 -9.00 9.68
C MET A 1 0.37 -10.50 9.91
N LYS A 2 0.05 -11.35 8.94
CA LYS A 2 0.33 -12.79 9.05
C LYS A 2 1.65 -13.06 8.35
N SER A 3 2.67 -13.30 9.15
CA SER A 3 3.94 -13.88 8.74
C SER A 3 3.70 -15.27 8.15
N GLY A 4 3.93 -15.43 6.84
CA GLY A 4 3.95 -16.74 6.20
C GLY A 4 3.27 -16.79 4.83
N GLY A 5 3.87 -16.15 3.83
CA GLY A 5 3.55 -16.37 2.43
C GLY A 5 4.86 -16.48 1.66
N SER A 6 5.30 -17.71 1.37
CA SER A 6 6.47 -18.03 0.54
C SER A 6 6.17 -17.81 -0.95
N GLY A 7 5.48 -16.74 -1.28
CA GLY A 7 5.27 -16.30 -2.63
C GLY A 7 6.41 -15.36 -3.03
N ALA A 8 6.67 -15.17 -4.32
CA ALA A 8 7.78 -14.39 -4.86
C ALA A 8 7.85 -12.91 -4.39
N LYS A 9 6.93 -12.45 -3.52
CA LYS A 9 6.78 -11.07 -3.03
C LYS A 9 6.71 -10.08 -4.18
N THR A 10 6.03 -10.47 -5.25
CA THR A 10 5.88 -9.66 -6.45
C THR A 10 4.76 -8.64 -6.32
N GLY A 11 3.90 -8.76 -5.29
CA GLY A 11 2.66 -7.99 -5.20
C GLY A 11 1.59 -8.42 -6.22
N ALA A 12 1.81 -9.52 -6.95
CA ALA A 12 0.90 -9.99 -8.01
C ALA A 12 -0.36 -10.70 -7.47
N SER A 13 -0.39 -11.03 -6.18
CA SER A 13 -1.51 -11.66 -5.50
C SER A 13 -1.51 -11.29 -4.01
N TRP A 14 -2.63 -11.51 -3.32
CA TRP A 14 -2.68 -11.31 -1.87
C TRP A 14 -1.74 -12.23 -1.09
N SER A 15 -1.48 -13.45 -1.59
CA SER A 15 -0.48 -14.36 -1.03
C SER A 15 0.97 -13.88 -1.25
N ASP A 16 1.18 -12.99 -2.22
CA ASP A 16 2.46 -12.38 -2.59
C ASP A 16 2.55 -10.90 -2.17
N ALA A 17 1.64 -10.44 -1.30
CA ALA A 17 1.52 -9.04 -0.96
C ALA A 17 2.82 -8.47 -0.39
N LEU A 18 3.15 -7.26 -0.81
CA LEU A 18 4.30 -6.52 -0.32
C LEU A 18 3.94 -5.81 0.99
N ASP A 19 4.85 -5.86 1.97
CA ASP A 19 4.70 -5.15 3.25
C ASP A 19 4.94 -3.64 3.14
N ASN A 20 5.33 -3.16 1.95
CA ASN A 20 5.66 -1.77 1.68
C ASN A 20 5.00 -1.29 0.37
N ILE A 21 4.08 -0.32 0.50
CA ILE A 21 3.35 0.27 -0.62
C ILE A 21 4.30 1.00 -1.59
N GLN A 22 5.36 1.65 -1.12
CA GLN A 22 6.32 2.33 -2.00
C GLN A 22 7.04 1.33 -2.90
N VAL A 23 7.46 0.17 -2.36
CA VAL A 23 8.09 -0.90 -3.14
C VAL A 23 7.13 -1.42 -4.22
N ALA A 24 5.84 -1.55 -3.90
CA ALA A 24 4.82 -1.97 -4.86
C ALA A 24 4.64 -0.94 -6.00
N ILE A 25 4.62 0.36 -5.66
CA ILE A 25 4.54 1.42 -6.66
C ILE A 25 5.80 1.45 -7.52
N ASP A 26 6.99 1.33 -6.93
CA ASP A 26 8.27 1.39 -7.65
C ASP A 26 8.39 0.27 -8.70
N GLY A 27 7.90 -0.93 -8.36
CA GLY A 27 7.84 -2.09 -9.26
C GLY A 27 6.73 -2.06 -10.31
N ALA A 28 5.73 -1.19 -10.17
CA ALA A 28 4.60 -1.08 -11.10
C ALA A 28 4.97 -0.30 -12.37
N SER A 29 4.38 -0.67 -13.49
CA SER A 29 4.50 0.01 -14.79
C SER A 29 3.27 0.86 -15.10
N THR A 30 3.39 1.76 -16.08
CA THR A 30 2.26 2.57 -16.56
C THR A 30 1.10 1.66 -16.98
N GLY A 31 -0.09 1.91 -16.41
CA GLY A 31 -1.29 1.10 -16.60
C GLY A 31 -1.56 0.11 -15.46
N ASP A 32 -0.58 -0.15 -14.60
CA ASP A 32 -0.72 -1.09 -13.48
C ASP A 32 -1.52 -0.49 -12.32
N GLN A 33 -2.07 -1.40 -11.52
CA GLN A 33 -2.84 -1.08 -10.33
C GLN A 33 -2.19 -1.70 -9.11
N VAL A 34 -2.00 -0.90 -8.06
CA VAL A 34 -1.54 -1.34 -6.75
C VAL A 34 -2.75 -1.39 -5.83
N TRP A 35 -3.06 -2.58 -5.31
CA TRP A 35 -4.18 -2.79 -4.39
C TRP A 35 -3.68 -2.91 -2.95
N VAL A 36 -4.31 -2.17 -2.05
CA VAL A 36 -3.91 -2.01 -0.66
C VAL A 36 -5.01 -2.57 0.23
N ALA A 37 -4.67 -3.57 1.04
CA ALA A 37 -5.58 -4.10 2.04
C ALA A 37 -5.95 -3.04 3.09
N GLN A 38 -6.98 -3.30 3.88
CA GLN A 38 -7.32 -2.48 5.03
C GLN A 38 -6.15 -2.38 6.00
N GLY A 39 -6.00 -1.23 6.63
CA GLY A 39 -4.91 -0.99 7.58
C GLY A 39 -4.40 0.45 7.57
N ALA A 40 -3.44 0.73 8.44
CA ALA A 40 -2.77 2.02 8.52
C ALA A 40 -1.33 1.88 8.00
N PHE A 41 -0.99 2.67 6.98
CA PHE A 41 0.30 2.62 6.30
C PHE A 41 0.96 3.98 6.38
N ASN A 42 2.20 4.01 6.87
CA ASN A 42 2.99 5.22 6.93
C ASN A 42 3.89 5.28 5.70
N GLY A 43 3.88 6.43 5.02
CA GLY A 43 4.75 6.70 3.88
C GLY A 43 6.20 6.74 4.35
N LEU A 44 7.02 5.87 3.78
CA LEU A 44 8.47 5.79 4.00
C LEU A 44 9.23 6.08 2.71
N ALA A 45 8.71 6.94 1.82
CA ALA A 45 9.50 7.41 0.70
C ALA A 45 10.81 8.03 1.22
N ALA A 46 11.88 8.00 0.42
CA ALA A 46 13.21 8.49 0.81
C ALA A 46 13.20 9.93 1.37
N ASN A 47 12.18 10.70 0.99
CA ASN A 47 11.94 12.08 1.38
C ASN A 47 11.30 12.19 2.78
N GLY A 48 10.79 11.10 3.37
CA GLY A 48 10.09 11.07 4.66
C GLY A 48 8.64 11.58 4.63
N PHE A 49 8.19 12.19 3.53
CA PHE A 49 6.93 12.95 3.50
C PHE A 49 5.67 12.19 3.03
N GLY A 50 5.78 10.95 2.52
CA GLY A 50 4.60 10.24 2.00
C GLY A 50 4.89 9.10 1.04
N PHE A 51 3.97 8.92 0.08
CA PHE A 51 4.05 7.95 -1.02
C PHE A 51 4.27 8.70 -2.32
N ILE A 52 5.19 8.22 -3.16
CA ILE A 52 5.46 8.79 -4.48
C ILE A 52 4.77 7.90 -5.51
N LEU A 53 3.77 8.45 -6.21
CA LEU A 53 3.11 7.77 -7.32
C LEU A 53 3.92 7.91 -8.62
N LYS A 54 3.96 6.84 -9.41
CA LYS A 54 4.50 6.87 -10.78
C LYS A 54 3.40 7.26 -11.75
N ASP A 55 3.79 7.92 -12.84
CA ASP A 55 2.85 8.31 -13.88
C ASP A 55 2.14 7.10 -14.50
N GLY A 56 0.81 7.16 -14.52
CA GLY A 56 -0.06 6.08 -14.99
C GLY A 56 -0.16 4.86 -14.08
N VAL A 57 0.39 4.87 -12.86
CA VAL A 57 0.13 3.83 -11.85
C VAL A 57 -1.05 4.25 -10.98
N SER A 58 -2.03 3.36 -10.83
CA SER A 58 -3.18 3.59 -9.97
C SER A 58 -3.02 2.92 -8.61
N LEU A 59 -3.45 3.58 -7.53
CA LEU A 59 -3.40 3.03 -6.17
C LEU A 59 -4.81 2.96 -5.58
N TYR A 60 -5.22 1.79 -5.11
CA TYR A 60 -6.56 1.53 -4.59
C TYR A 60 -6.50 0.90 -3.20
N GLY A 61 -7.17 1.51 -2.23
CA GLY A 61 -7.51 0.90 -0.94
C GLY A 61 -8.96 0.38 -0.93
N GLY A 62 -9.39 -0.24 0.17
CA GLY A 62 -10.76 -0.76 0.26
C GLY A 62 -10.89 -2.28 0.23
N PHE A 63 -9.80 -3.02 0.47
CA PHE A 63 -9.75 -4.47 0.27
C PHE A 63 -9.53 -5.24 1.57
N ALA A 64 -10.16 -6.40 1.73
CA ALA A 64 -9.94 -7.37 2.79
C ALA A 64 -8.60 -8.12 2.64
N GLY A 65 -8.09 -8.22 1.41
CA GLY A 65 -6.92 -9.01 1.10
C GLY A 65 -7.23 -10.38 0.49
N THR A 66 -8.41 -10.52 -0.13
CA THR A 66 -8.89 -11.77 -0.74
C THR A 66 -9.57 -11.57 -2.09
N GLU A 67 -9.67 -10.32 -2.54
CA GLU A 67 -10.37 -9.91 -3.75
C GLU A 67 -9.61 -10.30 -5.02
N SER A 68 -10.36 -10.66 -6.06
CA SER A 68 -9.86 -10.95 -7.40
C SER A 68 -10.21 -9.86 -8.43
N ALA A 69 -11.06 -8.90 -8.06
CA ALA A 69 -11.54 -7.84 -8.95
C ALA A 69 -11.68 -6.50 -8.22
N ILE A 70 -11.51 -5.39 -8.96
CA ILE A 70 -11.50 -4.02 -8.40
C ILE A 70 -12.87 -3.57 -7.86
N ASP A 71 -13.95 -4.14 -8.39
CA ASP A 71 -15.33 -3.88 -8.01
C ASP A 71 -15.72 -4.53 -6.67
N GLN A 72 -14.89 -5.43 -6.14
CA GLN A 72 -15.06 -6.01 -4.81
C GLN A 72 -14.61 -5.07 -3.68
N ARG A 73 -14.15 -3.85 -4.00
CA ARG A 73 -13.79 -2.83 -3.00
C ARG A 73 -14.99 -2.45 -2.15
N ASP A 74 -14.79 -2.50 -0.85
CA ASP A 74 -15.73 -1.95 0.12
C ASP A 74 -15.01 -0.94 1.01
N LEU A 75 -15.16 0.35 0.68
CA LEU A 75 -14.53 1.44 1.44
C LEU A 75 -15.17 1.66 2.82
N SER A 76 -16.41 1.17 3.01
CA SER A 76 -17.13 1.30 4.27
C SER A 76 -16.70 0.25 5.29
N VAL A 77 -16.30 -0.94 4.81
CA VAL A 77 -15.85 -2.05 5.66
C VAL A 77 -14.33 -2.12 5.75
N HIS A 78 -13.61 -1.93 4.63
CA HIS A 78 -12.17 -2.20 4.53
C HIS A 78 -11.36 -0.91 4.39
N THR A 79 -11.29 -0.10 5.45
CA THR A 79 -10.60 1.20 5.36
C THR A 79 -9.07 1.06 5.28
N SER A 80 -8.49 1.64 4.22
CA SER A 80 -7.04 1.81 4.08
C SER A 80 -6.66 3.27 4.38
N THR A 81 -5.89 3.50 5.43
CA THR A 81 -5.42 4.82 5.84
C THR A 81 -3.96 5.00 5.44
N LEU A 82 -3.69 5.92 4.51
CA LEU A 82 -2.33 6.28 4.10
C LEU A 82 -1.95 7.59 4.79
N ARG A 83 -0.89 7.54 5.61
CA ARG A 83 -0.39 8.70 6.35
C ARG A 83 0.96 9.12 5.78
N GLY A 84 1.11 10.39 5.45
CA GLY A 84 2.43 10.99 5.24
C GLY A 84 3.16 11.09 6.57
N GLY A 85 4.44 10.73 6.59
CA GLY A 85 5.29 10.90 7.76
C GLY A 85 5.56 12.38 8.01
N TYR A 86 5.15 12.89 9.17
CA TYR A 86 5.94 13.89 9.86
C TYR A 86 6.63 13.12 10.98
N SER A 87 7.96 13.03 10.97
CA SER A 87 8.65 12.78 12.22
C SER A 87 8.27 13.94 13.12
N SER A 88 7.37 13.74 14.08
CA SER A 88 7.21 14.69 15.17
C SER A 88 8.55 14.68 15.90
N GLU A 89 9.47 15.57 15.54
CA GLU A 89 10.50 15.99 16.46
C GLU A 89 9.74 16.42 17.71
N LYS A 90 9.99 15.70 18.81
CA LYS A 90 9.51 16.16 20.11
C LYS A 90 10.17 17.51 20.33
N ASP A 91 9.41 18.58 20.16
CA ASP A 91 9.73 19.89 20.73
C ASP A 91 9.68 19.72 22.26
N THR A 92 10.74 19.15 22.83
CA THR A 92 11.03 19.27 24.25
C THR A 92 11.67 20.64 24.46
N ARG A 93 10.84 21.61 24.83
CA ARG A 93 11.27 22.86 25.46
C ARG A 93 11.47 22.66 26.95
#